data_AF-A0A3M1LJ46-F1
#
_entry.id   AF-A0A3M1LJ46-F1
#
_cell.length_a   1.000
_cell.length_b   1.000
_cell.length_c   1.000
_cell.angle_alpha   90.00
_cell.angle_beta   90.00
_cell.angle_gamma   90.00
#
_symmetry.space_group_name_H-M   'P 1'
#
loop_
_entity.id
_entity.type
_entity.pdbx_description
1 polymer ?
#
loop_
_entity_poly.entity_id
_entity_poly.type
_entity_poly.pdbx_seq_one_letter_code
_entity_poly.pdbx_strand_id
1 'polypeptide(L)'
;MKEFAKKMNKIDAMNDIEKMHSRVKHGVKEELLELVNIKDIGRVRARALYNAGFTNINDIKNAPLNRLSSIPKIGNTIAKKIKSNLEK
;
A
#
# COMPACT_ATOMS: atom_id res chain seq x y z
N MET A 1 16.09 21.16 9.69
CA MET A 1 15.43 21.32 8.36
C MET A 1 13.94 21.65 8.44
N LYS A 2 13.14 21.01 9.31
CA LYS A 2 11.70 21.30 9.49
C LYS A 2 11.38 22.75 9.89
N GLU A 3 12.26 23.41 10.64
CA GLU A 3 12.05 24.80 11.08
C GLU A 3 12.29 25.86 10.00
N PHE A 4 13.14 25.57 9.00
CA PHE A 4 13.44 26.55 7.93
C PHE A 4 12.29 26.66 6.92
N ALA A 5 11.65 25.55 6.56
CA ALA A 5 10.54 25.54 5.60
C ALA A 5 9.29 26.24 6.14
N LYS A 6 9.00 26.11 7.45
CA LYS A 6 7.88 26.79 8.11
C LYS A 6 8.00 28.32 8.06
N LYS A 7 9.24 28.85 8.00
CA LYS A 7 9.53 30.29 7.97
C LYS A 7 9.45 30.90 6.56
N MET A 8 9.45 30.09 5.50
CA MET A 8 9.45 30.57 4.10
C MET A 8 8.06 30.60 3.43
N ASN A 9 6.98 30.29 4.17
CA ASN A 9 5.59 30.39 3.66
C ASN A 9 5.35 29.65 2.32
N LYS A 10 6.17 28.64 2.00
CA LYS A 10 6.07 27.79 0.81
C LYS A 10 5.45 26.45 1.20
N ILE A 11 4.14 26.47 1.38
CA ILE A 11 3.33 25.30 1.74
C ILE A 11 3.47 24.20 0.67
N ASP A 12 3.59 24.58 -0.61
CA ASP A 12 3.73 23.65 -1.73
C ASP A 12 5.02 22.83 -1.66
N ALA A 13 6.14 23.49 -1.31
CA ALA A 13 7.43 22.82 -1.17
C ALA A 13 7.47 21.84 0.01
N MET A 14 6.69 22.10 1.07
CA MET A 14 6.57 21.16 2.20
C MET A 14 5.83 19.88 1.78
N ASN A 15 4.72 20.02 1.06
CA ASN A 15 3.94 18.88 0.56
C ASN A 15 4.75 17.99 -0.40
N ASP A 16 5.54 18.59 -1.28
CA ASP A 16 6.38 17.84 -2.22
C ASP A 16 7.50 17.09 -1.51
N ILE A 17 8.13 17.72 -0.50
CA ILE A 17 9.18 17.07 0.30
C ILE A 17 8.60 15.92 1.13
N GLU A 18 7.42 16.07 1.72
CA GLU A 18 6.79 15.03 2.54
C GLU A 18 6.36 13.82 1.70
N LYS A 19 5.79 14.07 0.50
CA LYS A 19 5.50 13.04 -0.50
C LYS A 19 6.76 12.31 -0.98
N MET A 20 7.84 13.05 -1.24
CA MET A 20 9.11 12.47 -1.65
C MET A 20 9.72 11.60 -0.54
N HIS A 21 9.68 12.06 0.71
CA HIS A 21 10.22 11.34 1.86
C HIS A 21 9.45 10.03 2.13
N SER A 22 8.13 10.04 1.93
CA SER A 22 7.29 8.85 2.05
C SER A 22 7.60 7.81 0.96
N ARG A 23 7.81 8.26 -0.30
CA ARG A 23 8.21 7.41 -1.43
C ARG A 23 9.60 6.78 -1.25
N VAL A 24 10.56 7.54 -0.71
CA VAL A 24 11.94 7.08 -0.51
C VAL A 24 12.05 6.15 0.71
N LYS A 25 11.36 6.45 1.81
CA LYS A 25 11.45 5.66 3.07
C LYS A 25 10.84 4.26 2.94
N HIS A 26 9.89 4.05 2.03
CA HIS A 26 9.27 2.74 1.83
C HIS A 26 9.61 2.09 0.49
N GLY A 27 10.14 2.81 -0.49
CA GLY A 27 10.47 2.26 -1.81
C GLY A 27 9.23 1.79 -2.60
N VAL A 28 8.06 2.27 -2.18
CA VAL A 28 6.73 1.99 -2.71
C VAL A 28 5.90 3.27 -2.56
N LYS A 29 4.99 3.52 -3.52
CA LYS A 29 4.13 4.70 -3.49
C LYS A 29 3.19 4.67 -2.28
N GLU A 30 2.66 5.83 -1.90
CA GLU A 30 1.75 6.05 -0.76
C GLU A 30 0.56 5.06 -0.75
N GLU A 31 0.15 4.68 -1.95
CA GLU A 31 -0.87 3.69 -2.33
C GLU A 31 -0.63 2.27 -1.75
N LEU A 32 0.61 1.91 -1.40
CA LEU A 32 0.93 0.58 -0.85
C LEU A 32 0.91 0.53 0.69
N LEU A 33 0.83 1.68 1.37
CA LEU A 33 0.78 1.72 2.83
C LEU A 33 -0.45 1.00 3.37
N GLU A 34 -1.60 1.17 2.72
CA GLU A 34 -2.85 0.49 3.10
C GLU A 34 -2.73 -1.03 2.97
N LEU A 35 -2.05 -1.51 1.93
CA LEU A 35 -1.87 -2.93 1.65
C LEU A 35 -0.91 -3.61 2.63
N VAL A 36 0.18 -2.93 2.99
CA VAL A 36 1.17 -3.46 3.94
C VAL A 36 0.61 -3.52 5.37
N ASN A 37 -0.43 -2.74 5.68
CA ASN A 37 -1.05 -2.76 6.99
C ASN A 37 -1.93 -4.01 7.23
N ILE A 38 -2.24 -4.77 6.17
CA ILE A 38 -2.98 -6.02 6.28
C ILE A 38 -2.07 -7.10 6.89
N LYS A 39 -2.54 -7.74 7.96
CA LYS A 39 -1.85 -8.86 8.61
C LYS A 39 -1.58 -9.97 7.59
N ASP A 40 -0.36 -10.49 7.56
CA ASP A 40 0.19 -11.41 6.54
C ASP A 40 0.58 -10.81 5.17
N ILE A 41 0.50 -9.48 4.97
CA ILE A 41 0.99 -8.79 3.77
C ILE A 41 2.24 -7.95 4.08
N GLY A 42 3.41 -8.44 3.66
CA GLY A 42 4.66 -7.66 3.68
C GLY A 42 4.94 -6.94 2.36
N ARG A 43 6.08 -6.26 2.26
CA ARG A 43 6.53 -5.49 1.08
C ARG A 43 6.38 -6.23 -0.25
N VAL A 44 6.79 -7.51 -0.30
CA VAL A 44 6.79 -8.31 -1.54
C VAL A 44 5.36 -8.61 -2.00
N ARG A 45 4.46 -8.98 -1.08
CA ARG A 45 3.08 -9.33 -1.40
C ARG A 45 2.25 -8.08 -1.70
N ALA A 46 2.49 -6.99 -0.97
CA ALA A 46 1.90 -5.68 -1.28
C ALA A 46 2.26 -5.24 -2.70
N ARG A 47 3.54 -5.41 -3.10
CA ARG A 47 3.99 -5.09 -4.46
C ARG A 47 3.34 -5.98 -5.52
N ALA A 48 3.13 -7.26 -5.23
CA ALA A 48 2.44 -8.18 -6.13
C ALA A 48 0.95 -7.82 -6.30
N LEU A 49 0.26 -7.44 -5.23
CA LEU A 49 -1.13 -6.93 -5.28
C LEU A 49 -1.24 -5.66 -6.10
N TYR A 50 -0.35 -4.72 -5.85
CA TYR A 50 -0.31 -3.46 -6.57
C TYR A 50 -0.05 -3.67 -8.07
N ASN A 51 0.89 -4.55 -8.42
CA ASN A 51 1.17 -4.92 -9.81
C ASN A 51 -0.01 -5.65 -10.48
N ALA A 52 -0.85 -6.34 -9.70
CA ALA A 52 -2.06 -6.97 -10.19
C ALA A 52 -3.25 -5.99 -10.32
N GLY A 53 -3.05 -4.71 -9.96
CA GLY A 53 -4.05 -3.64 -10.06
C GLY A 53 -4.89 -3.46 -8.79
N PHE A 54 -4.50 -4.07 -7.67
CA PHE A 54 -5.16 -3.86 -6.38
C PHE A 54 -4.41 -2.79 -5.60
N THR A 55 -4.97 -1.59 -5.54
CA THR A 55 -4.38 -0.46 -4.79
C THR A 55 -5.05 -0.25 -3.45
N ASN A 56 -6.35 -0.57 -3.35
CA ASN A 56 -7.16 -0.23 -2.18
C ASN A 56 -7.71 -1.49 -1.50
N ILE A 57 -8.00 -1.38 -0.19
CA ILE A 57 -8.65 -2.45 0.58
C ILE A 57 -10.00 -2.85 -0.04
N ASN A 58 -10.77 -1.88 -0.53
CA ASN A 58 -12.07 -2.12 -1.16
C ASN A 58 -11.96 -2.96 -2.44
N ASP A 59 -10.92 -2.74 -3.25
CA ASP A 59 -10.69 -3.54 -4.45
C ASP A 59 -10.37 -4.99 -4.09
N ILE A 60 -9.61 -5.21 -3.02
CA ILE A 60 -9.30 -6.55 -2.52
C ILE A 60 -10.54 -7.23 -1.94
N LYS A 61 -11.39 -6.49 -1.23
CA LYS A 61 -12.64 -7.00 -0.67
C LYS A 61 -13.62 -7.43 -1.77
N ASN A 62 -13.75 -6.61 -2.81
CA ASN A 62 -14.59 -6.87 -3.98
C ASN A 62 -13.98 -7.90 -4.94
N ALA A 63 -12.68 -8.17 -4.83
CA ALA A 63 -12.01 -9.13 -5.69
C ALA A 63 -12.54 -10.56 -5.48
N PRO A 64 -12.72 -11.32 -6.57
CA PRO A 64 -12.97 -12.75 -6.47
C PRO A 64 -11.71 -13.47 -5.96
N LEU A 65 -11.92 -14.49 -5.13
CA LEU A 65 -10.82 -15.23 -4.48
C LEU A 65 -9.83 -15.81 -5.50
N ASN A 66 -10.34 -16.27 -6.65
CA ASN A 66 -9.56 -16.80 -7.77
C ASN A 66 -8.58 -15.77 -8.35
N ARG A 67 -8.95 -14.48 -8.34
CA ARG A 67 -8.09 -13.40 -8.85
C ARG A 67 -7.04 -12.98 -7.84
N LEU A 68 -7.30 -13.17 -6.55
CA LEU A 68 -6.30 -12.98 -5.50
C LEU A 68 -5.31 -14.15 -5.45
N SER A 69 -5.79 -15.38 -5.67
CA SER A 69 -4.96 -16.59 -5.64
C SER A 69 -4.14 -16.81 -6.92
N SER A 70 -4.48 -16.13 -8.01
CA SER A 70 -3.68 -16.11 -9.25
C SER A 70 -2.49 -15.15 -9.18
N ILE A 71 -2.41 -14.30 -8.15
CA ILE A 71 -1.32 -13.32 -8.02
C ILE A 71 -0.03 -14.05 -7.62
N PRO A 72 1.09 -13.78 -8.29
CA PRO A 72 2.39 -14.33 -7.89
C PRO A 72 2.68 -14.02 -6.43
N LYS A 73 2.99 -15.05 -5.64
CA LYS A 73 3.26 -15.01 -4.18
C LYS A 73 2.06 -14.85 -3.25
N ILE A 74 0.84 -14.81 -3.79
CA ILE A 74 -0.41 -14.90 -3.01
C ILE A 74 -1.11 -16.17 -3.45
N GLY A 75 -0.86 -17.25 -2.71
CA GLY A 75 -1.58 -18.50 -2.92
C GLY A 75 -2.99 -18.47 -2.35
N ASN A 76 -3.74 -19.54 -2.59
CA ASN A 76 -5.14 -19.68 -2.15
C ASN A 76 -5.33 -19.53 -0.62
N THR A 77 -4.35 -20.00 0.17
CA THR A 77 -4.35 -19.86 1.64
C THR A 77 -4.22 -18.42 2.10
N ILE A 78 -3.33 -17.65 1.45
CA ILE A 78 -3.10 -16.24 1.76
C ILE A 78 -4.30 -15.41 1.30
N ALA A 79 -4.83 -15.67 0.09
CA ALA A 79 -6.03 -15.00 -0.41
C ALA A 79 -7.22 -15.15 0.56
N LYS A 80 -7.45 -16.36 1.09
CA LYS A 80 -8.48 -16.60 2.13
C LYS A 80 -8.22 -15.82 3.41
N LYS A 81 -6.97 -15.81 3.89
CA LYS A 81 -6.59 -15.06 5.11
C LYS A 81 -6.79 -13.56 4.95
N ILE A 82 -6.38 -13.00 3.80
CA ILE A 82 -6.57 -11.58 3.49
C ILE A 82 -8.05 -11.25 3.53
N LYS A 83 -8.87 -12.01 2.81
CA LYS A 83 -10.31 -11.76 2.74
C LYS A 83 -10.98 -11.90 4.11
N SER A 84 -10.61 -12.92 4.88
CA SER A 84 -11.07 -13.10 6.27
C SER A 84 -10.66 -11.96 7.21
N ASN A 85 -9.47 -11.39 7.03
CA ASN A 85 -9.02 -10.22 7.80
C ASN A 85 -9.77 -8.92 7.41
N LEU A 86 -10.40 -8.87 6.25
CA LEU A 86 -11.19 -7.73 5.76
C LEU A 86 -12.70 -7.87 6.01
N GLU A 87 -13.15 -9.08 6.34
CA GLU A 87 -14.52 -9.41 6.77
C GLU A 87 -14.71 -9.33 8.29
N LYS A 88 -13.61 -9.25 9.06
CA LYS A 88 -13.63 -8.91 10.49
C LYS A 88 -13.78 -7.40 10.70
#